data_AF-A0A8T4QHB9-F1
#
_entry.id   AF-A0A8T4QHB9-F1
#
_cell.length_a   1.000
_cell.length_b   1.000
_cell.length_c   1.000
_cell.angle_alpha   90.00
_cell.angle_beta   90.00
_cell.angle_gamma   90.00
#
_symmetry.space_group_name_H-M   'P 1'
#
loop_
_entity.id
_entity.type
_entity.pdbx_description
1 polymer ?
#
loop_
_entity_poly.entity_id
_entity_poly.type
_entity_poly.pdbx_seq_one_letter_code
_entity_poly.pdbx_strand_id
1 'polypeptide(L)'
;NENYFLSLLEKNEERGLTLNEAEKITAHLSKPTVLKILEKLIAKRQIFKVQRGNLIIYYPNHRPLHPLLNKKLRLGDKNYSFQLIDNPEGLSLFIQEINRDILGIEEISGGIMIPFNAVDKIINELEHIKKKEVELIEDLKKQKINEVHNSLNIEELQ
;
A
#
# COMPACT_ATOMS: atom_id res chain seq x y z
N ASN A 1 6.60 -8.11 -17.24
CA ASN A 1 6.19 -9.25 -16.37
C ASN A 1 4.99 -8.94 -15.50
N GLU A 2 4.97 -7.88 -14.67
CA GLU A 2 3.80 -7.52 -13.82
C GLU A 2 2.48 -7.36 -14.59
N ASN A 3 2.48 -6.60 -15.69
CA ASN A 3 1.27 -6.40 -16.52
C ASN A 3 0.70 -7.70 -17.10
N TYR A 4 1.57 -8.67 -17.41
CA TYR A 4 1.13 -9.98 -17.89
C TYR A 4 0.39 -10.74 -16.80
N PHE A 5 0.90 -10.74 -15.56
CA PHE A 5 0.24 -11.36 -14.42
C PHE A 5 -1.10 -10.71 -14.08
N LEU A 6 -1.21 -9.39 -14.22
CA LEU A 6 -2.49 -8.69 -14.08
C LEU A 6 -3.50 -9.17 -15.12
N SER A 7 -3.12 -9.14 -16.41
CA SER A 7 -4.00 -9.61 -17.49
C SER A 7 -4.38 -11.09 -17.36
N LEU A 8 -3.50 -11.91 -16.79
CA LEU A 8 -3.73 -13.32 -16.55
C LEU A 8 -4.77 -13.52 -15.43
N LEU A 9 -4.66 -12.75 -14.36
CA LEU A 9 -5.59 -12.78 -13.24
C LEU A 9 -6.96 -12.20 -13.62
N GLU A 10 -7.00 -11.13 -14.43
CA GLU A 10 -8.23 -10.56 -15.00
C GLU A 10 -9.02 -11.61 -15.82
N LYS A 11 -8.33 -12.39 -16.65
CA LYS A 11 -8.96 -13.50 -17.40
C LYS A 11 -9.50 -14.64 -16.54
N ASN A 12 -9.12 -14.70 -15.27
CA ASN A 12 -9.52 -15.74 -14.32
C ASN A 12 -10.21 -15.11 -13.09
N GLU A 13 -10.83 -13.93 -13.24
CA GLU A 13 -11.33 -13.13 -12.12
C GLU A 13 -12.34 -13.87 -11.23
N GLU A 14 -13.22 -14.69 -11.80
CA GLU A 14 -14.26 -15.39 -11.05
C GLU A 14 -13.69 -16.48 -10.13
N ARG A 15 -12.72 -17.26 -10.62
CA ARG A 15 -12.16 -18.41 -9.89
C ARG A 15 -10.87 -18.07 -9.14
N GLY A 16 -10.17 -17.03 -9.58
CA GLY A 16 -8.80 -16.70 -9.19
C GLY A 16 -7.77 -17.70 -9.70
N LEU A 17 -6.52 -17.55 -9.29
CA LEU A 17 -5.45 -18.49 -9.61
C LEU A 17 -4.65 -18.84 -8.37
N THR A 18 -4.31 -20.12 -8.19
CA THR A 18 -3.31 -20.52 -7.21
C THR A 18 -1.90 -20.25 -7.73
N LEU A 19 -0.91 -20.22 -6.83
CA LEU A 19 0.50 -20.08 -7.21
C LEU A 19 0.95 -21.15 -8.20
N ASN A 20 0.50 -22.41 -8.03
CA ASN A 20 0.84 -23.51 -8.92
C ASN A 20 0.23 -23.34 -10.32
N GLU A 21 -1.00 -22.82 -10.41
CA GLU A 21 -1.63 -22.56 -11.70
C GLU A 21 -0.97 -21.38 -12.42
N ALA A 22 -0.68 -20.32 -11.67
CA ALA A 22 0.05 -19.16 -12.20
C ALA A 22 1.40 -19.60 -12.78
N GLU A 23 2.17 -20.42 -12.05
CA GLU A 23 3.43 -21.00 -12.52
C GLU A 23 3.26 -21.83 -13.79
N LYS A 24 2.29 -22.76 -13.82
CA LYS A 24 2.05 -23.63 -14.97
C LYS A 24 1.73 -22.84 -16.23
N ILE A 25 0.96 -21.76 -16.11
CA ILE A 25 0.61 -20.88 -17.23
C ILE A 25 1.84 -20.07 -17.65
N THR A 26 2.64 -19.61 -16.69
CA THR A 26 3.89 -18.90 -16.94
C THR A 26 5.05 -19.88 -17.05
N ALA A 27 4.96 -20.87 -17.95
CA ALA A 27 5.86 -22.02 -18.05
C ALA A 27 7.38 -21.70 -18.16
N HIS A 28 7.73 -20.44 -18.43
CA HIS A 28 9.10 -19.94 -18.52
C HIS A 28 9.64 -19.34 -17.20
N LEU A 29 8.83 -19.25 -16.14
CA LEU A 29 9.22 -18.68 -14.85
C LEU A 29 9.17 -19.74 -13.75
N SER A 30 10.19 -19.72 -12.89
CA SER A 30 10.21 -20.57 -11.70
C SER A 30 9.20 -20.09 -10.66
N LYS A 31 8.63 -21.03 -9.89
CA LYS A 31 7.69 -20.73 -8.78
C LYS A 31 8.14 -19.60 -7.84
N PRO A 32 9.41 -19.49 -7.39
CA PRO A 32 9.85 -18.37 -6.57
C PRO A 32 9.78 -17.01 -7.29
N THR A 33 10.06 -17.00 -8.59
CA THR A 33 9.95 -15.80 -9.43
C THR A 33 8.51 -15.34 -9.55
N VAL A 34 7.59 -16.28 -9.79
CA VAL A 34 6.15 -16.03 -9.85
C VAL A 34 5.65 -15.47 -8.52
N LEU A 35 6.02 -16.10 -7.41
CA LEU A 35 5.64 -15.62 -6.07
C LEU A 35 6.14 -14.19 -5.82
N LYS A 36 7.39 -13.89 -6.16
CA LYS A 36 7.96 -12.53 -5.99
C LYS A 36 7.18 -11.49 -6.79
N ILE A 37 6.75 -11.82 -8.01
CA ILE A 37 5.93 -10.92 -8.83
C ILE A 37 4.55 -10.73 -8.19
N LEU A 38 3.89 -11.80 -7.76
CA LEU A 38 2.57 -11.73 -7.11
C LEU A 38 2.62 -10.93 -5.81
N GLU A 39 3.62 -11.14 -4.95
CA GLU A 39 3.77 -10.35 -3.72
C GLU A 39 4.06 -8.87 -4.02
N LYS A 40 4.80 -8.55 -5.09
CA LYS A 40 4.97 -7.17 -5.56
C LYS A 40 3.65 -6.55 -6.00
N LEU A 41 2.82 -7.29 -6.74
CA LEU A 41 1.48 -6.84 -7.15
C LEU A 41 0.52 -6.66 -5.96
N ILE A 42 0.62 -7.51 -4.94
CA ILE A 42 -0.13 -7.37 -3.67
C ILE A 42 0.31 -6.11 -2.94
N ALA A 43 1.62 -5.87 -2.84
CA ALA A 43 2.16 -4.65 -2.22
C ALA A 43 1.68 -3.38 -2.92
N LYS A 44 1.56 -3.42 -4.26
CA LYS A 44 0.96 -2.35 -5.08
C LYS A 44 -0.58 -2.31 -5.03
N ARG A 45 -1.23 -3.22 -4.30
CA ARG A 45 -2.70 -3.40 -4.27
C ARG A 45 -3.33 -3.55 -5.66
N GLN A 46 -2.62 -4.14 -6.61
CA GLN A 46 -3.16 -4.45 -7.94
C GLN A 46 -3.83 -5.83 -7.98
N ILE A 47 -3.54 -6.68 -6.99
CA ILE A 47 -4.14 -8.00 -6.78
C ILE A 47 -4.37 -8.21 -5.28
N PHE A 48 -5.22 -9.16 -4.92
CA PHE A 48 -5.37 -9.63 -3.53
C PHE A 48 -5.25 -11.15 -3.46
N LYS A 49 -5.02 -11.69 -2.26
CA LYS A 49 -4.98 -13.14 -2.01
C LYS A 49 -5.97 -13.51 -0.92
N VAL A 50 -6.66 -14.63 -1.12
CA VAL A 50 -7.62 -15.21 -0.17
C VAL A 50 -7.15 -16.62 0.18
N GLN A 51 -7.19 -16.95 1.46
CA GLN A 51 -6.95 -18.30 1.93
C GLN A 51 -8.28 -19.09 1.93
N ARG A 52 -8.33 -20.17 1.15
CA ARG A 52 -9.45 -21.13 1.13
C ARG A 52 -8.94 -22.51 1.54
N GLY A 53 -9.12 -22.86 2.81
CA GLY A 53 -8.50 -24.05 3.41
C GLY A 53 -6.97 -23.96 3.36
N ASN A 54 -6.34 -24.94 2.71
CA ASN A 54 -4.88 -25.01 2.54
C ASN A 54 -4.39 -24.31 1.26
N LEU A 55 -5.27 -23.67 0.49
CA LEU A 55 -4.93 -23.02 -0.77
C LEU A 55 -4.92 -21.50 -0.62
N ILE A 56 -3.92 -20.86 -1.22
CA ILE A 56 -3.89 -19.41 -1.44
C ILE A 56 -4.31 -19.18 -2.89
N ILE A 57 -5.37 -18.41 -3.06
CA ILE A 57 -5.92 -18.02 -4.37
C ILE A 57 -5.71 -16.52 -4.54
N TYR A 58 -5.09 -16.16 -5.65
CA TYR A 58 -4.83 -14.79 -6.06
C TYR A 58 -5.94 -14.34 -7.01
N TYR A 59 -6.43 -13.14 -6.79
CA TYR A 59 -7.48 -12.52 -7.58
C TYR A 59 -6.99 -11.16 -8.08
N PRO A 60 -7.37 -10.74 -9.30
CA PRO A 60 -7.11 -9.37 -9.71
C PRO A 60 -7.83 -8.44 -8.74
N ASN A 61 -7.18 -7.36 -8.32
CA ASN A 61 -7.90 -6.32 -7.64
C ASN A 61 -8.65 -5.59 -8.75
N HIS A 62 -9.98 -5.72 -8.77
CA HIS A 62 -10.80 -5.01 -9.73
C HIS A 62 -10.43 -3.53 -9.66
N ARG A 63 -9.80 -3.00 -10.71
CA ARG A 63 -9.90 -1.56 -10.98
C ARG A 63 -11.38 -1.24 -11.01
N PRO A 64 -11.77 -0.16 -10.31
CA PRO A 64 -12.73 -0.22 -9.22
C PRO A 64 -14.06 -0.84 -9.65
N LEU A 65 -14.64 -1.69 -8.79
CA LEU A 65 -16.10 -1.71 -8.68
C LEU A 65 -16.56 -0.25 -8.62
N HIS A 66 -17.45 0.13 -9.53
CA HIS A 66 -17.73 1.52 -9.91
C HIS A 66 -17.47 2.49 -8.74
N PRO A 67 -16.42 3.35 -8.82
CA PRO A 67 -16.06 4.17 -7.68
C PRO A 67 -17.24 5.07 -7.36
N LEU A 68 -17.80 4.91 -6.17
CA LEU A 68 -18.92 5.73 -5.70
C LEU A 68 -18.47 7.18 -5.48
N LEU A 69 -17.19 7.32 -5.14
CA LEU A 69 -16.52 8.60 -4.97
C LEU A 69 -15.07 8.46 -5.39
N ASN A 70 -14.54 9.47 -6.07
CA ASN A 70 -13.11 9.60 -6.36
C ASN A 70 -12.65 11.02 -6.03
N LYS A 71 -11.62 11.12 -5.18
CA LYS A 71 -10.95 12.39 -4.87
C LYS A 71 -9.45 12.22 -5.07
N LYS A 72 -8.82 13.20 -5.70
CA LYS A 72 -7.36 13.30 -5.78
C LYS A 72 -6.87 14.40 -4.84
N LEU A 73 -5.77 14.14 -4.14
CA LEU A 73 -5.10 15.09 -3.25
C LEU A 73 -3.62 15.11 -3.61
N ARG A 74 -3.08 16.30 -3.87
CA ARG A 74 -1.64 16.48 -4.08
C ARG A 74 -1.00 16.97 -2.79
N LEU A 75 0.01 16.26 -2.31
CA LEU A 75 0.80 16.61 -1.12
C LEU A 75 2.28 16.64 -1.52
N GLY A 76 2.83 17.83 -1.72
CA GLY A 76 4.20 18.00 -2.21
C GLY A 76 4.40 17.43 -3.62
N ASP A 77 5.36 16.52 -3.74
CA ASP A 77 5.69 15.77 -4.97
C ASP A 77 4.80 14.53 -5.19
N LYS A 78 4.03 14.13 -4.17
CA LYS A 78 3.17 12.94 -4.21
C LYS A 78 1.73 13.28 -4.55
N ASN A 79 1.12 12.42 -5.36
CA ASN A 79 -0.32 12.46 -5.61
C ASN A 79 -0.96 11.28 -4.92
N TYR A 80 -2.10 11.51 -4.30
CA TYR A 80 -2.90 10.47 -3.67
C TYR A 80 -4.28 10.44 -4.31
N SER A 81 -4.83 9.25 -4.50
CA SER A 81 -6.24 9.08 -4.84
C SER A 81 -6.97 8.36 -3.72
N PHE A 82 -8.20 8.79 -3.49
CA PHE A 82 -9.12 8.26 -2.49
C PHE A 82 -10.36 7.80 -3.23
N GLN A 83 -10.68 6.51 -3.12
CA GLN A 83 -11.78 5.88 -3.83
C GLN A 83 -12.65 5.13 -2.83
N LEU A 84 -13.96 5.32 -2.90
CA LEU A 84 -14.92 4.45 -2.22
C LEU A 84 -15.34 3.35 -3.18
N ILE A 85 -15.09 2.11 -2.78
CA ILE A 85 -15.29 0.91 -3.62
C ILE A 85 -16.27 -0.02 -2.92
N ASP A 86 -17.26 -0.53 -3.65
CA ASP A 86 -18.15 -1.58 -3.18
C ASP A 86 -17.64 -2.92 -3.66
N ASN A 87 -17.22 -3.85 -2.80
CA ASN A 87 -16.65 -5.14 -3.18
C ASN A 87 -17.44 -6.31 -2.56
N PRO A 88 -17.16 -7.59 -2.89
CA PRO A 88 -17.91 -8.72 -2.33
C PRO A 88 -17.91 -8.82 -0.80
N GLU A 89 -16.93 -8.19 -0.12
CA GLU A 89 -16.85 -8.12 1.35
C GLU A 89 -17.51 -6.85 1.92
N GLY A 90 -18.02 -5.95 1.06
CA GLY A 90 -18.71 -4.71 1.40
C GLY A 90 -17.97 -3.44 0.96
N LEU A 91 -18.36 -2.29 1.51
CA LEU A 91 -17.73 -1.01 1.20
C LEU A 91 -16.31 -0.91 1.78
N SER A 92 -15.39 -0.38 0.99
CA SER A 92 -13.99 -0.14 1.38
C SER A 92 -13.50 1.22 0.89
N LEU A 93 -12.74 1.91 1.72
CA LEU A 93 -11.96 3.09 1.35
C LEU A 93 -10.60 2.64 0.80
N PHE A 94 -10.29 3.03 -0.42
CA PHE A 94 -9.02 2.75 -1.07
C PHE A 94 -8.21 4.03 -1.24
N ILE A 95 -7.01 4.04 -0.69
CA ILE A 95 -6.08 5.18 -0.75
C ILE A 95 -4.85 4.72 -1.51
N GLN A 96 -4.52 5.38 -2.62
CA GLN A 96 -3.39 5.01 -3.47
C GLN A 96 -2.44 6.18 -3.64
N GLU A 97 -1.15 5.92 -3.50
CA GLU A 97 -0.09 6.82 -3.94
C GLU A 97 0.12 6.64 -5.45
N ILE A 98 0.16 7.77 -6.16
CA ILE A 98 0.34 7.87 -7.60
C ILE A 98 1.63 8.66 -7.85
N ASN A 99 2.61 7.98 -8.42
CA ASN A 99 3.78 8.61 -9.00
C ASN A 99 3.51 9.00 -10.45
N ARG A 100 4.19 10.04 -10.91
CA ARG A 100 4.25 10.38 -12.33
C ARG A 100 5.67 10.13 -12.82
N ASP A 101 5.80 9.42 -13.94
CA ASP A 101 7.09 9.30 -14.60
C ASP A 101 7.45 10.58 -15.38
N ILE A 102 8.65 10.60 -15.95
CA ILE A 102 9.17 11.71 -16.78
C ILE A 102 8.33 11.98 -18.04
N LEU A 103 7.49 11.03 -18.46
CA LEU A 103 6.58 11.15 -19.61
C LEU A 103 5.17 11.57 -19.19
N GLY A 104 4.92 11.77 -17.90
CA GLY A 104 3.62 12.15 -17.34
C GLY A 104 2.65 10.97 -17.17
N ILE A 105 3.12 9.73 -17.31
CA ILE A 105 2.31 8.53 -17.08
C ILE A 105 2.14 8.35 -15.57
N GLU A 106 0.87 8.22 -15.13
CA GLU A 106 0.53 7.94 -13.74
C GLU A 106 0.72 6.45 -13.44
N GLU A 107 1.67 6.12 -12.56
CA GLU A 107 1.88 4.77 -12.03
C GLU A 107 1.51 4.72 -10.54
N ILE A 108 0.74 3.71 -10.13
CA ILE A 108 0.45 3.46 -8.73
C ILE A 108 1.72 2.92 -8.05
N SER A 109 2.25 3.67 -7.09
CA SER A 109 3.45 3.29 -6.34
C SER A 109 3.12 2.47 -5.09
N GLY A 110 1.93 2.65 -4.52
CA GLY A 110 1.45 1.90 -3.37
C GLY A 110 0.01 2.23 -3.03
N GLY A 111 -0.57 1.48 -2.10
CA GLY A 111 -1.90 1.79 -1.60
C GLY A 111 -2.31 0.98 -0.38
N ILE A 112 -3.33 1.49 0.30
CA ILE A 112 -3.99 0.82 1.43
C ILE A 112 -5.49 0.76 1.17
N MET A 113 -6.08 -0.37 1.50
CA MET A 113 -7.53 -0.59 1.45
C MET A 113 -8.01 -0.85 2.87
N ILE A 114 -9.05 -0.11 3.27
CA ILE A 114 -9.60 -0.11 4.62
C ILE A 114 -11.09 -0.43 4.49
N PRO A 115 -11.60 -1.48 5.16
CA PRO A 115 -13.04 -1.72 5.26
C PRO A 115 -13.74 -0.47 5.79
N PHE A 116 -14.85 -0.05 5.17
CA PHE A 116 -15.46 1.24 5.47
C PHE A 116 -15.90 1.36 6.94
N ASN A 117 -16.36 0.25 7.53
CA ASN A 117 -16.73 0.16 8.95
C ASN A 117 -15.55 0.34 9.94
N ALA A 118 -14.30 0.34 9.46
CA ALA A 118 -13.10 0.53 10.26
C ALA A 118 -12.45 1.89 10.04
N VAL A 119 -12.97 2.73 9.13
CA VAL A 119 -12.36 4.02 8.77
C VAL A 119 -12.27 4.95 9.98
N ASP A 120 -13.31 5.03 10.80
CA ASP A 120 -13.29 5.89 12.00
C ASP A 120 -12.19 5.50 13.00
N LYS A 121 -11.90 4.20 13.13
CA LYS A 121 -10.80 3.73 13.98
C LYS A 121 -9.45 4.20 13.46
N ILE A 122 -9.25 4.14 12.14
CA ILE A 122 -8.02 4.63 11.51
C ILE A 122 -7.89 6.16 11.68
N ILE A 123 -8.98 6.91 11.51
CA ILE A 123 -8.97 8.37 11.71
C ILE A 123 -8.54 8.71 13.14
N ASN A 124 -9.15 8.06 14.13
CA ASN A 124 -8.81 8.28 15.54
C ASN A 124 -7.33 8.00 15.83
N GLU A 125 -6.78 6.93 15.27
CA GLU A 125 -5.36 6.58 15.43
C GLU A 125 -4.44 7.61 14.76
N LEU A 126 -4.78 8.04 13.54
CA LEU A 126 -4.03 9.08 12.84
C LEU A 126 -4.03 10.41 13.61
N GLU A 127 -5.17 10.78 14.20
CA GLU A 127 -5.26 11.97 15.05
C GLU A 127 -4.44 11.84 16.34
N HIS A 128 -4.46 10.66 16.96
CA HIS A 128 -3.66 10.37 18.15
C HIS A 128 -2.18 10.53 17.87
N ILE A 129 -1.68 9.89 16.81
CA ILE A 129 -0.29 9.98 16.36
C ILE A 129 0.09 11.43 16.08
N LYS A 130 -0.75 12.16 15.33
CA LYS A 130 -0.49 13.56 14.98
C LYS A 130 -0.33 14.48 16.19
N LYS A 131 -1.09 14.25 17.26
CA LYS A 131 -1.08 15.09 18.47
C LYS A 131 0.01 14.67 19.45
N LYS A 132 0.02 13.41 19.88
CA LYS A 132 0.83 12.99 21.03
C LYS A 132 2.22 12.51 20.66
N GLU A 133 2.32 11.69 19.61
CA GLU A 133 3.60 11.08 19.23
C GLU A 133 4.54 12.09 18.58
N VAL A 134 4.00 13.03 17.79
CA VAL A 134 4.80 14.09 17.18
C VAL A 134 5.38 15.04 18.24
N GLU A 135 4.58 15.45 19.23
CA GLU A 135 5.04 16.30 20.34
C GLU A 135 6.17 15.62 21.12
N LEU A 136 6.00 14.33 21.46
CA LEU A 136 7.02 13.55 22.14
C LEU A 136 8.33 13.47 21.34
N ILE A 137 8.25 13.23 20.03
CA ILE A 137 9.44 13.15 19.17
C ILE A 137 10.18 14.49 19.12
N GLU A 138 9.46 15.61 19.01
CA GLU A 138 10.08 16.93 18.97
C GLU A 138 10.74 17.29 20.31
N ASP A 139 10.15 16.90 21.44
CA ASP A 139 10.75 17.11 22.75
C ASP A 139 12.00 16.25 22.97
N LEU A 140 11.98 14.98 22.53
CA LEU A 140 13.17 14.11 22.56
C LEU A 140 14.31 14.67 21.70
N LYS A 141 14.01 15.23 20.52
CA LYS A 141 15.03 15.88 19.67
C LYS A 141 15.67 17.07 20.38
N LYS A 142 14.87 17.93 21.03
CA LYS A 142 15.38 19.11 21.77
C LYS A 142 16.28 18.69 22.93
N GLN A 143 15.89 17.67 23.70
CA GLN A 143 16.71 17.15 24.80
C GLN A 143 18.07 16.65 24.31
N LYS A 144 18.08 15.87 23.23
CA LYS A 144 19.32 15.33 22.64
C LYS A 144 20.25 16.41 22.08
N ILE A 145 19.69 17.47 21.49
CA ILE A 145 20.48 18.63 21.04
C ILE A 145 21.11 19.36 22.23
N ASN A 146 20.36 19.54 23.32
CA ASN A 146 20.86 20.20 24.53
C ASN A 146 21.97 19.38 25.23
N GLU A 147 21.85 18.05 25.26
CA GLU A 147 22.91 17.17 25.78
C GLU A 147 24.21 17.31 24.98
N VAL A 148 24.13 17.33 23.65
CA VAL A 148 25.31 17.52 22.77
C VAL A 148 25.94 18.90 22.96
N HIS A 149 25.13 19.95 23.09
CA HIS A 149 25.63 21.31 23.31
C HIS A 149 26.33 21.46 24.67
N ASN A 150 25.79 20.81 25.71
CA ASN A 150 26.39 20.80 27.03
C ASN A 150 27.70 20.00 27.07
N SER A 151 27.82 18.89 26.33
CA SER A 151 29.08 18.15 26.25
C SER A 151 30.20 18.92 25.54
N LEU A 152 29.88 19.69 24.50
CA LEU A 152 30.86 20.48 23.75
C LEU A 152 31.40 21.67 24.57
N ASN A 153 30.53 22.33 25.36
CA ASN A 153 30.93 23.45 26.21
C ASN A 153 31.84 23.03 27.40
N ILE A 154 31.82 21.76 27.81
CA ILE A 154 32.67 21.24 28.89
C ILE A 154 34.09 20.95 28.38
N GLU A 155 34.25 20.57 27.11
CA GLU A 155 35.56 20.30 26.50
C GLU A 155 36.35 21.58 26.17
N GLU A 156 35.69 22.72 25.93
CA GLU A 156 36.37 24.02 25.67
C GLU A 156 36.87 24.75 26.93
N LEU A 157 36.55 24.23 28.13
CA LEU A 157 36.93 24.81 29.43
C LEU A 157 38.07 24.05 30.14
N GLN A 158 38.67 23.05 29.49
CA GLN A 158 39.85 22.29 29.96
C GLN A 158 41.11 22.68 29.19
#